data_AF-A0A4U7C8E3-F1
#
_entry.id   AF-A0A4U7C8E3-F1
#
_cell.length_a   1.000
_cell.length_b   1.000
_cell.length_c   1.000
_cell.angle_alpha   90.00
_cell.angle_beta   90.00
_cell.angle_gamma   90.00
#
_symmetry.space_group_name_H-M   'P 1'
#
loop_
_entity.id
_entity.type
_entity.pdbx_description
1 polymer ?
#
loop_
_entity_poly.entity_id
_entity_poly.type
_entity_poly.pdbx_seq_one_letter_code
_entity_poly.pdbx_strand_id
1 'polypeptide(L)'
;MVEAPQTAEGWFSLHDFRSIDWDAWREAPESERQRAIEEGEAFLKHRELVADAEDGESALFSVLGHKADLLFLHFRPSLDDLSAIERRFEDTALAKFTERETSYVSVTEVSGYVSDDYFEEGADAVDEGLKRYIEGKLKPDIPDEEYVSFYPMSKRRGEEHNWYDLDFEERAELMAGHGEVGKEYAGKIKQVIASSVGFDDHEWGVTLFGADPTDIKDIVYEMRFDPASSRYGEFGDFYVGRRFPPRDLDAFLGGESVPTGRVPEQDSAGHPHGEGGHGEGGHGDDAHGHGQGHDHSGAGGGSAHGDHPHGEGEAGGEGDHPHGEDEGDGGASDEDIRGELADLDIYAGKPHGEDVYATVLYSEADVDELFDEVEGLRGNFDHYGTHVKTAVYEGRHTDRAAVVSIWDTASAAETAAGFLSELPDIVARAGEESGFGTMGMFYTVKPDYQTEFVDTFDDVGDLLAEMDGHVETDLMVNTEDENDMFIASQWNAKEDAMGFFRSDEFSETVQWGRDVLADRPRHVFLA
;
A
#
# COMPACT_ATOMS: atom_id res chain seq x y z
N MET A 1 -4.55 4.72 -41.31
CA MET A 1 -4.48 5.58 -40.12
C MET A 1 -4.11 4.67 -38.98
N VAL A 2 -3.25 5.13 -38.08
CA VAL A 2 -2.97 4.43 -36.83
C VAL A 2 -4.28 4.39 -36.04
N GLU A 3 -4.56 3.24 -35.43
CA GLU A 3 -5.78 3.02 -34.64
C GLU A 3 -5.67 3.73 -33.29
N ALA A 4 -6.67 4.54 -32.93
CA ALA A 4 -6.70 5.15 -31.60
C ALA A 4 -7.19 4.10 -30.59
N PRO A 5 -6.58 4.01 -29.39
CA PRO A 5 -7.08 3.10 -28.37
C PRO A 5 -8.49 3.52 -27.93
N GLN A 6 -9.31 2.53 -27.57
CA GLN A 6 -10.58 2.81 -26.91
C GLN A 6 -10.32 3.23 -25.46
N THR A 7 -11.22 4.07 -24.94
CA THR A 7 -11.18 4.59 -23.58
C THR A 7 -12.56 4.46 -22.95
N ALA A 8 -12.58 4.17 -21.66
CA ALA A 8 -13.75 4.33 -20.81
C ALA A 8 -13.46 5.46 -19.83
N GLU A 9 -14.37 6.42 -19.72
CA GLU A 9 -14.24 7.58 -18.85
C GLU A 9 -15.11 7.46 -17.60
N GLY A 10 -14.56 7.89 -16.47
CA GLY A 10 -15.22 7.88 -15.17
C GLY A 10 -15.54 9.27 -14.65
N TRP A 11 -15.16 9.54 -13.39
CA TRP A 11 -15.32 10.85 -12.77
C TRP A 11 -14.33 11.89 -13.33
N PHE A 12 -14.82 13.13 -13.43
CA PHE A 12 -13.97 14.28 -13.67
C PHE A 12 -13.19 14.61 -12.41
N SER A 13 -11.96 15.09 -12.58
CA SER A 13 -11.04 15.46 -11.51
C SER A 13 -10.66 16.94 -11.58
N LEU A 14 -10.51 17.57 -10.42
CA LEU A 14 -9.91 18.88 -10.25
C LEU A 14 -8.86 18.80 -9.15
N HIS A 15 -7.60 19.10 -9.51
CA HIS A 15 -6.54 19.43 -8.57
C HIS A 15 -6.45 20.95 -8.45
N ASP A 16 -6.92 21.55 -7.35
CA ASP A 16 -6.81 22.99 -7.07
C ASP A 16 -5.67 23.24 -6.09
N PHE A 17 -4.57 23.85 -6.57
CA PHE A 17 -3.39 24.16 -5.78
C PHE A 17 -3.39 25.62 -5.34
N ARG A 18 -3.24 25.82 -4.03
CA ARG A 18 -3.26 27.16 -3.42
C ARG A 18 -2.10 27.40 -2.47
N SER A 19 -1.62 28.63 -2.42
CA SER A 19 -0.70 29.12 -1.39
C SER A 19 -1.45 29.97 -0.38
N ILE A 20 -0.93 30.06 0.84
CA ILE A 20 -1.46 30.94 1.88
C ILE A 20 -0.73 32.29 1.80
N ASP A 21 -1.48 33.39 1.75
CA ASP A 21 -0.92 34.71 2.03
C ASP A 21 -0.65 34.82 3.54
N TRP A 22 0.52 34.32 3.93
CA TRP A 22 0.93 34.26 5.33
C TRP A 22 1.09 35.65 5.97
N ASP A 23 1.35 36.69 5.18
CA ASP A 23 1.42 38.06 5.70
C ASP A 23 0.02 38.57 6.01
N ALA A 24 -0.94 38.45 5.08
CA ALA A 24 -2.33 38.78 5.33
C ALA A 24 -2.92 37.96 6.49
N TRP A 25 -2.59 36.66 6.56
CA TRP A 25 -3.03 35.78 7.64
C TRP A 25 -2.52 36.26 9.00
N ARG A 26 -1.23 36.57 9.13
CA ARG A 26 -0.65 37.03 10.40
C ARG A 26 -1.13 38.42 10.82
N GLU A 27 -1.43 39.30 9.86
CA GLU A 27 -1.91 40.66 10.11
C GLU A 27 -3.41 40.72 10.45
N ALA A 28 -4.18 39.70 10.07
CA ALA A 28 -5.63 39.65 10.30
C ALA A 28 -6.00 39.58 11.79
N PRO A 29 -7.09 40.25 12.22
CA PRO A 29 -7.63 40.07 13.57
C PRO A 29 -7.99 38.61 13.85
N GLU A 30 -7.83 38.18 15.10
CA GLU A 30 -8.16 36.81 15.55
C GLU A 30 -9.58 36.39 15.16
N SER A 31 -10.57 37.29 15.25
CA SER A 31 -11.95 37.01 14.84
C SER A 31 -12.12 36.72 13.35
N GLU A 32 -11.26 37.31 12.49
CA GLU A 32 -11.30 37.04 11.05
C GLU A 32 -10.62 35.72 10.71
N ARG A 33 -9.50 35.42 11.38
CA ARG A 33 -8.81 34.12 11.27
C ARG A 33 -9.71 32.97 11.73
N GLN A 34 -10.35 33.11 12.89
CA GLN A 34 -11.28 32.12 13.43
C GLN A 34 -12.45 31.87 12.47
N ARG A 35 -13.02 32.94 11.91
CA ARG A 35 -14.09 32.82 10.91
C ARG A 35 -13.62 32.11 9.63
N ALA A 36 -12.41 32.40 9.17
CA ALA A 36 -11.82 31.73 8.00
C ALA A 36 -11.59 30.24 8.25
N ILE A 37 -11.07 29.87 9.43
CA ILE A 37 -10.93 28.47 9.84
C ILE A 37 -12.30 27.78 9.88
N GLU A 38 -13.28 28.36 10.59
CA GLU A 38 -14.62 27.76 10.73
C GLU A 38 -15.34 27.58 9.38
N GLU A 39 -15.34 28.61 8.53
CA GLU A 39 -15.96 28.53 7.21
C GLU A 39 -15.19 27.59 6.27
N GLY A 40 -13.85 27.57 6.36
CA GLY A 40 -12.98 26.70 5.58
C GLY A 40 -13.13 25.23 5.94
N GLU A 41 -13.04 24.89 7.23
CA GLU A 41 -13.27 23.54 7.76
C GLU A 41 -14.66 23.05 7.35
N ALA A 42 -15.71 23.86 7.56
CA ALA A 42 -17.07 23.49 7.20
C ALA A 42 -17.22 23.28 5.69
N PHE A 43 -16.59 24.14 4.86
CA PHE A 43 -16.58 23.99 3.41
C PHE A 43 -15.96 22.66 2.99
N LEU A 44 -14.77 22.35 3.51
CA LEU A 44 -13.97 21.17 3.13
C LEU A 44 -14.63 19.88 3.62
N LYS A 45 -15.04 19.83 4.90
CA LYS A 45 -15.76 18.70 5.48
C LYS A 45 -17.04 18.37 4.72
N HIS A 46 -17.77 19.38 4.24
CA HIS A 46 -18.96 19.16 3.43
C HIS A 46 -18.64 18.45 2.11
N ARG A 47 -17.43 18.57 1.57
CA ARG A 47 -17.01 17.95 0.29
C ARG A 47 -16.41 16.58 0.51
N GLU A 48 -15.64 16.38 1.57
CA GLU A 48 -15.15 15.05 1.96
C GLU A 48 -16.31 14.11 2.29
N LEU A 49 -17.37 14.62 2.91
CA LEU A 49 -18.61 13.85 3.12
C LEU A 49 -19.51 13.78 1.88
N VAL A 50 -19.09 14.37 0.75
CA VAL A 50 -19.81 14.42 -0.53
C VAL A 50 -21.24 14.95 -0.37
N ALA A 51 -21.50 15.77 0.66
CA ALA A 51 -22.84 16.27 0.97
C ALA A 51 -23.35 17.29 -0.07
N ASP A 52 -22.51 17.70 -1.04
CA ASP A 52 -22.85 18.60 -2.13
C ASP A 52 -23.18 17.93 -3.46
N ALA A 53 -23.03 16.61 -3.57
CA ALA A 53 -23.28 15.84 -4.80
C ALA A 53 -23.97 14.51 -4.49
N GLU A 54 -24.37 13.77 -5.53
CA GLU A 54 -24.89 12.40 -5.37
C GLU A 54 -23.76 11.39 -5.13
N ASP A 55 -22.58 11.67 -5.69
CA ASP A 55 -21.45 10.77 -5.70
C ASP A 55 -20.15 11.54 -5.98
N GLY A 56 -19.00 10.93 -5.70
CA GLY A 56 -17.67 11.52 -5.89
C GLY A 56 -16.80 11.46 -4.64
N GLU A 57 -15.63 12.08 -4.73
CA GLU A 57 -14.61 12.01 -3.66
C GLU A 57 -13.92 13.36 -3.47
N SER A 58 -13.44 13.64 -2.26
CA SER A 58 -12.68 14.86 -1.99
C SER A 58 -11.72 14.70 -0.83
N ALA A 59 -10.55 15.32 -0.94
CA ALA A 59 -9.57 15.32 0.13
C ALA A 59 -8.71 16.58 0.13
N LEU A 60 -8.20 16.90 1.32
CA LEU A 60 -7.30 18.00 1.60
C LEU A 60 -5.87 17.49 1.85
N PHE A 61 -4.90 18.13 1.20
CA PHE A 61 -3.48 17.83 1.38
C PHE A 61 -2.68 19.09 1.67
N SER A 62 -1.69 18.94 2.56
CA SER A 62 -0.61 19.92 2.73
C SER A 62 0.44 19.66 1.66
N VAL A 63 0.84 20.68 0.89
CA VAL A 63 1.85 20.54 -0.18
C VAL A 63 3.21 21.00 0.34
N LEU A 64 4.25 20.24 0.01
CA LEU A 64 5.62 20.55 0.43
C LEU A 64 6.35 21.41 -0.60
N GLY A 65 7.08 22.41 -0.11
CA GLY A 65 7.88 23.33 -0.92
C GLY A 65 7.17 24.66 -1.14
N HIS A 66 7.53 25.38 -2.20
CA HIS A 66 7.00 26.71 -2.50
C HIS A 66 6.04 26.73 -3.69
N LYS A 67 5.69 25.57 -4.25
CA LYS A 67 4.81 25.47 -5.42
C LYS A 67 3.34 25.69 -5.05
N ALA A 68 2.96 25.31 -3.83
CA ALA A 68 1.67 25.52 -3.19
C ALA A 68 1.82 25.14 -1.71
N ASP A 69 0.86 25.57 -0.89
CA ASP A 69 0.73 25.16 0.51
C ASP A 69 -0.38 24.11 0.69
N LEU A 70 -1.43 24.18 -0.13
CA LEU A 70 -2.61 23.32 -0.08
C LEU A 70 -2.91 22.74 -1.46
N LEU A 71 -3.42 21.50 -1.47
CA LEU A 71 -4.09 20.87 -2.60
C LEU A 71 -5.49 20.45 -2.16
N PHE A 72 -6.50 20.95 -2.87
CA PHE A 72 -7.85 20.39 -2.84
C PHE A 72 -8.01 19.47 -4.04
N LEU A 73 -8.19 18.18 -3.77
CA LEU A 73 -8.47 17.18 -4.80
C LEU A 73 -9.96 16.85 -4.77
N HIS A 74 -10.61 16.95 -5.92
CA HIS A 74 -12.02 16.60 -6.08
C HIS A 74 -12.20 15.63 -7.26
N PHE A 75 -12.97 14.56 -7.06
CA PHE A 75 -13.54 13.75 -8.13
C PHE A 75 -15.06 13.88 -8.13
N ARG A 76 -15.67 14.14 -9.29
CA ARG A 76 -17.13 14.27 -9.43
C ARG A 76 -17.64 13.66 -10.73
N PRO A 77 -18.89 13.16 -10.76
CA PRO A 77 -19.53 12.68 -11.99
C PRO A 77 -19.71 13.75 -13.08
N SER A 78 -19.67 15.05 -12.73
CA SER A 78 -19.85 16.13 -13.71
C SER A 78 -18.87 17.29 -13.52
N LEU A 79 -18.46 17.90 -14.64
CA LEU A 79 -17.70 19.16 -14.65
C LEU A 79 -18.47 20.33 -14.03
N ASP A 80 -19.80 20.32 -14.10
CA ASP A 80 -20.64 21.37 -13.51
C ASP A 80 -20.53 21.38 -11.98
N ASP A 81 -20.38 20.21 -11.36
CA ASP A 81 -20.15 20.08 -9.92
C ASP A 81 -18.79 20.64 -9.52
N LEU A 82 -17.73 20.29 -10.25
CA LEU A 82 -16.39 20.85 -10.05
C LEU A 82 -16.38 22.38 -10.22
N SER A 83 -17.05 22.88 -11.27
CA SER A 83 -17.22 24.31 -11.52
C SER A 83 -17.99 25.03 -10.41
N ALA A 84 -18.94 24.36 -9.76
CA ALA A 84 -19.66 24.89 -8.62
C ALA A 84 -18.79 24.89 -7.35
N ILE A 85 -18.01 23.84 -7.10
CA ILE A 85 -17.09 23.74 -5.97
C ILE A 85 -16.07 24.88 -6.00
N GLU A 86 -15.37 25.04 -7.13
CA GLU A 86 -14.34 26.07 -7.32
C GLU A 86 -14.88 27.48 -6.98
N ARG A 87 -16.04 27.85 -7.54
CA ARG A 87 -16.64 29.17 -7.29
C ARG A 87 -17.17 29.34 -5.87
N ARG A 88 -17.68 28.28 -5.25
CA ARG A 88 -18.18 28.34 -3.86
C ARG A 88 -17.05 28.48 -2.86
N PHE A 89 -15.84 28.02 -3.18
CA PHE A 89 -14.69 28.24 -2.31
C PHE A 89 -14.41 29.74 -2.15
N GLU A 90 -14.52 30.50 -3.24
CA GLU A 90 -14.32 31.96 -3.26
C GLU A 90 -15.31 32.75 -2.40
N ASP A 91 -16.45 32.14 -2.01
CA ASP A 91 -17.42 32.75 -1.10
C ASP A 91 -17.02 32.60 0.38
N THR A 92 -16.03 31.77 0.71
CA THR A 92 -15.56 31.55 2.08
C THR A 92 -14.65 32.68 2.57
N ALA A 93 -14.61 32.87 3.89
CA ALA A 93 -13.63 33.77 4.52
C ALA A 93 -12.17 33.27 4.34
N LEU A 94 -11.95 31.96 4.21
CA LEU A 94 -10.63 31.38 3.97
C LEU A 94 -10.03 31.81 2.63
N ALA A 95 -10.84 31.86 1.57
CA ALA A 95 -10.36 32.21 0.22
C ALA A 95 -9.63 33.56 0.14
N LYS A 96 -9.93 34.50 1.04
CA LYS A 96 -9.25 35.80 1.14
C LYS A 96 -7.78 35.69 1.54
N PHE A 97 -7.39 34.59 2.16
CA PHE A 97 -6.03 34.31 2.61
C PHE A 97 -5.32 33.30 1.71
N THR A 98 -5.91 32.95 0.57
CA THR A 98 -5.32 32.00 -0.38
C THR A 98 -5.07 32.65 -1.73
N GLU A 99 -3.96 32.32 -2.37
CA GLU A 99 -3.73 32.60 -3.79
C GLU A 99 -3.83 31.31 -4.60
N ARG A 100 -4.30 31.41 -5.85
CA ARG A 100 -4.37 30.27 -6.77
C ARG A 100 -3.03 30.14 -7.49
N GLU A 101 -2.33 29.05 -7.27
CA GLU A 101 -1.01 28.81 -7.85
C GLU A 101 -1.12 28.12 -9.21
N THR A 102 -1.88 27.02 -9.26
CA THR A 102 -2.17 26.28 -10.48
C THR A 102 -3.40 25.41 -10.28
N SER A 103 -3.94 24.86 -11.36
CA SER A 103 -4.92 23.79 -11.29
C SER A 103 -4.67 22.75 -12.37
N TYR A 104 -5.35 21.61 -12.27
CA TYR A 104 -5.38 20.62 -13.34
C TYR A 104 -6.77 19.99 -13.45
N VAL A 105 -7.32 19.92 -14.68
CA VAL A 105 -8.65 19.37 -14.97
C VAL A 105 -8.53 18.15 -15.88
N SER A 106 -9.08 17.02 -15.44
CA SER A 106 -9.00 15.74 -16.15
C SER A 106 -10.24 14.87 -15.93
N VAL A 107 -10.28 13.70 -16.55
CA VAL A 107 -11.30 12.66 -16.35
C VAL A 107 -10.62 11.31 -16.18
N THR A 108 -10.98 10.54 -15.16
CA THR A 108 -10.39 9.21 -14.95
C THR A 108 -10.62 8.33 -16.17
N GLU A 109 -9.59 7.56 -16.53
CA GLU A 109 -9.57 6.81 -17.79
C GLU A 109 -9.06 5.39 -17.57
N VAL A 110 -9.78 4.42 -18.14
CA VAL A 110 -9.25 3.08 -18.38
C VAL A 110 -9.04 2.92 -19.89
N SER A 111 -7.82 2.60 -20.29
CA SER A 111 -7.46 2.41 -21.71
C SER A 111 -7.66 0.96 -22.15
N GLY A 112 -8.01 0.75 -23.41
CA GLY A 112 -8.18 -0.57 -24.02
C GLY A 112 -6.97 -1.49 -23.97
N TYR A 113 -5.75 -0.97 -23.74
CA TYR A 113 -4.54 -1.80 -23.67
C TYR A 113 -4.53 -2.91 -22.60
N VAL A 114 -5.39 -2.80 -21.57
CA VAL A 114 -5.39 -3.70 -20.40
C VAL A 114 -6.67 -4.54 -20.34
N SER A 115 -7.65 -4.28 -21.22
CA SER A 115 -8.99 -4.87 -21.11
C SER A 115 -9.71 -4.99 -22.46
N ASP A 116 -9.05 -5.58 -23.46
CA ASP A 116 -9.61 -5.79 -24.81
C ASP A 116 -11.01 -6.45 -24.74
N ASP A 117 -11.21 -7.47 -23.90
CA ASP A 117 -12.50 -8.16 -23.73
C ASP A 117 -13.62 -7.23 -23.22
N TYR A 118 -13.31 -6.26 -22.36
CA TYR A 118 -14.28 -5.26 -21.86
C TYR A 118 -14.79 -4.36 -22.99
N PHE A 119 -13.91 -3.96 -23.90
CA PHE A 119 -14.25 -3.06 -25.00
C PHE A 119 -14.81 -3.79 -26.23
N GLU A 120 -14.41 -5.04 -26.46
CA GLU A 120 -14.87 -5.85 -27.59
C GLU A 120 -16.22 -6.53 -27.31
N GLU A 121 -16.40 -7.10 -26.12
CA GLU A 121 -17.57 -7.91 -25.77
C GLU A 121 -18.58 -7.20 -24.84
N GLY A 122 -18.15 -6.10 -24.20
CA GLY A 122 -18.97 -5.22 -23.38
C GLY A 122 -18.90 -5.52 -21.88
N ALA A 123 -19.34 -4.58 -21.05
CA ALA A 123 -19.25 -4.67 -19.59
C ALA A 123 -19.99 -5.87 -18.95
N ASP A 124 -20.98 -6.44 -19.64
CA ASP A 124 -21.72 -7.63 -19.18
C ASP A 124 -21.02 -8.96 -19.57
N ALA A 125 -19.95 -8.90 -20.37
CA ALA A 125 -19.18 -10.05 -20.84
C ALA A 125 -17.91 -10.31 -20.00
N VAL A 126 -17.48 -9.32 -19.22
CA VAL A 126 -16.40 -9.48 -18.23
C VAL A 126 -16.96 -9.96 -16.89
N ASP A 127 -16.14 -10.65 -16.10
CA ASP A 127 -16.52 -11.06 -14.76
C ASP A 127 -16.66 -9.87 -13.79
N GLU A 128 -17.31 -10.11 -12.66
CA GLU A 128 -17.57 -9.06 -11.66
C GLU A 128 -16.29 -8.51 -11.01
N GLY A 129 -15.23 -9.31 -10.89
CA GLY A 129 -13.93 -8.88 -10.37
C GLY A 129 -13.24 -7.89 -11.29
N LEU A 130 -13.13 -8.20 -12.59
CA LEU A 130 -12.59 -7.27 -13.59
C LEU A 130 -13.47 -6.02 -13.73
N LYS A 131 -14.79 -6.17 -13.62
CA LYS A 131 -15.72 -5.03 -13.62
C LYS A 131 -15.49 -4.12 -12.42
N ARG A 132 -15.32 -4.65 -11.21
CA ARG A 132 -14.95 -3.86 -10.02
C ARG A 132 -13.60 -3.17 -10.17
N TYR A 133 -12.59 -3.86 -10.69
CA TYR A 133 -11.28 -3.26 -10.97
C TYR A 133 -11.42 -2.04 -11.91
N ILE A 134 -12.17 -2.19 -13.00
CA ILE A 134 -12.43 -1.09 -13.94
C ILE A 134 -13.23 0.02 -13.26
N GLU A 135 -14.29 -0.31 -12.53
CA GLU A 135 -15.11 0.67 -11.79
C GLU A 135 -14.29 1.44 -10.76
N GLY A 136 -13.38 0.79 -10.01
CA GLY A 136 -12.49 1.43 -9.04
C GLY A 136 -11.46 2.37 -9.68
N LYS A 137 -11.07 2.13 -10.94
CA LYS A 137 -10.24 3.08 -11.71
C LYS A 137 -11.06 4.26 -12.25
N LEU A 138 -12.30 4.01 -12.68
CA LEU A 138 -13.20 5.03 -13.19
C LEU A 138 -13.77 5.91 -12.06
N LYS A 139 -14.01 5.36 -10.88
CA LYS A 139 -14.61 6.03 -9.72
C LYS A 139 -13.74 5.79 -8.48
N PRO A 140 -12.54 6.40 -8.43
CA PRO A 140 -11.56 6.07 -7.41
C PRO A 140 -11.90 6.68 -6.06
N ASP A 141 -11.79 5.88 -5.00
CA ASP A 141 -11.70 6.37 -3.62
C ASP A 141 -10.33 6.99 -3.34
N ILE A 142 -10.29 8.04 -2.51
CA ILE A 142 -9.04 8.63 -2.04
C ILE A 142 -8.62 7.96 -0.72
N PRO A 143 -7.48 7.26 -0.66
CA PRO A 143 -7.04 6.56 0.55
C PRO A 143 -6.85 7.50 1.73
N ASP A 144 -7.28 7.04 2.91
CA ASP A 144 -7.03 7.73 4.17
C ASP A 144 -5.54 7.69 4.51
N GLU A 145 -5.02 8.78 5.09
CA GLU A 145 -3.71 8.79 5.75
C GLU A 145 -2.48 8.52 4.85
N GLU A 146 -2.56 8.85 3.56
CA GLU A 146 -1.46 8.67 2.60
C GLU A 146 -0.76 9.98 2.19
N TYR A 147 0.48 9.83 1.73
CA TYR A 147 1.12 10.86 0.91
C TYR A 147 0.48 10.87 -0.48
N VAL A 148 0.45 12.03 -1.10
CA VAL A 148 0.05 12.18 -2.49
C VAL A 148 1.22 12.69 -3.31
N SER A 149 1.40 12.17 -4.52
CA SER A 149 2.15 12.83 -5.57
C SER A 149 1.31 13.02 -6.80
N PHE A 150 1.26 14.25 -7.29
CA PHE A 150 0.62 14.59 -8.54
C PHE A 150 1.65 15.11 -9.55
N TYR A 151 1.53 14.66 -10.79
CA TYR A 151 2.25 15.24 -11.92
C TYR A 151 1.48 15.06 -13.23
N PRO A 152 1.42 16.09 -14.08
CA PRO A 152 0.89 15.95 -15.42
C PRO A 152 1.97 15.39 -16.36
N MET A 153 1.55 14.66 -17.39
CA MET A 153 2.46 14.12 -18.39
C MET A 153 1.83 13.99 -19.77
N SER A 154 2.68 13.78 -20.78
CA SER A 154 2.29 13.56 -22.17
C SER A 154 3.18 12.50 -22.80
N LYS A 155 2.72 11.95 -23.93
CA LYS A 155 3.49 11.07 -24.78
C LYS A 155 4.12 11.89 -25.92
N ARG A 156 5.44 11.78 -26.05
CA ARG A 156 6.26 12.54 -26.98
C ARG A 156 5.81 12.37 -28.43
N ARG A 157 5.83 13.49 -29.18
CA ARG A 157 5.62 13.60 -30.63
C ARG A 157 6.84 14.18 -31.34
N GLY A 158 8.00 13.54 -31.13
CA GLY A 158 9.30 13.99 -31.64
C GLY A 158 9.64 13.41 -33.01
N GLU A 159 10.73 13.91 -33.63
CA GLU A 159 11.17 13.46 -34.96
C GLU A 159 11.63 11.98 -34.99
N GLU A 160 12.28 11.51 -33.91
CA GLU A 160 12.78 10.13 -33.79
C GLU A 160 11.82 9.24 -32.98
N HIS A 161 11.16 9.80 -31.96
CA HIS A 161 10.22 9.09 -31.10
C HIS A 161 8.88 9.82 -31.12
N ASN A 162 7.91 9.24 -31.84
CA ASN A 162 6.54 9.72 -31.88
C ASN A 162 5.59 8.59 -31.46
N TRP A 163 5.03 8.70 -30.25
CA TRP A 163 4.10 7.72 -29.70
C TRP A 163 2.89 7.48 -30.61
N TYR A 164 2.39 8.53 -31.27
CA TYR A 164 1.17 8.50 -32.05
C TYR A 164 1.35 7.99 -33.49
N ASP A 165 2.60 7.75 -33.91
CA ASP A 165 2.91 7.10 -35.19
C ASP A 165 3.13 5.58 -35.05
N LEU A 166 3.30 5.07 -33.83
CA LEU A 166 3.40 3.64 -33.54
C LEU A 166 2.09 2.92 -33.83
N ASP A 167 2.14 1.67 -34.29
CA ASP A 167 0.92 0.89 -34.43
C ASP A 167 0.34 0.50 -33.06
N PHE A 168 -0.83 -0.16 -33.06
CA PHE A 168 -1.50 -0.53 -31.82
C PHE A 168 -0.74 -1.62 -31.06
N GLU A 169 -0.21 -2.63 -31.76
CA GLU A 169 0.51 -3.76 -31.18
C GLU A 169 1.81 -3.30 -30.50
N GLU A 170 2.56 -2.40 -31.15
CA GLU A 170 3.77 -1.80 -30.56
C GLU A 170 3.46 -0.99 -29.30
N ARG A 171 2.35 -0.24 -29.28
CA ARG A 171 1.94 0.50 -28.07
C ARG A 171 1.46 -0.43 -26.97
N ALA A 172 0.72 -1.49 -27.32
CA ALA A 172 0.25 -2.48 -26.38
C ALA A 172 1.42 -3.22 -25.71
N GLU A 173 2.44 -3.64 -26.47
CA GLU A 173 3.65 -4.28 -25.92
C GLU A 173 4.40 -3.34 -24.96
N LEU A 174 4.56 -2.06 -25.33
CA LEU A 174 5.17 -1.05 -24.46
C LEU A 174 4.36 -0.82 -23.18
N MET A 175 3.02 -0.81 -23.26
CA MET A 175 2.17 -0.61 -22.08
C MET A 175 2.05 -1.86 -21.21
N ALA A 176 2.13 -3.05 -21.79
CA ALA A 176 2.24 -4.29 -21.03
C ALA A 176 3.51 -4.28 -20.17
N GLY A 177 4.67 -3.99 -20.78
CA GLY A 177 5.94 -3.90 -20.04
C GLY A 177 5.93 -2.81 -18.95
N HIS A 178 5.33 -1.66 -19.23
CA HIS A 178 5.13 -0.60 -18.24
C HIS A 178 4.21 -1.05 -17.09
N GLY A 179 3.15 -1.78 -17.42
CA GLY A 179 2.20 -2.35 -16.46
C GLY A 179 2.85 -3.37 -15.54
N GLU A 180 3.75 -4.21 -16.04
CA GLU A 180 4.52 -5.16 -15.21
C GLU A 180 5.32 -4.44 -14.11
N VAL A 181 6.04 -3.37 -14.43
CA VAL A 181 6.74 -2.55 -13.42
C VAL A 181 5.76 -1.94 -12.42
N GLY A 182 4.58 -1.52 -12.86
CA GLY A 182 3.54 -1.00 -11.96
C GLY A 182 2.97 -2.04 -11.00
N LYS A 183 2.90 -3.31 -11.41
CA LYS A 183 2.38 -4.42 -10.58
C LYS A 183 3.29 -4.72 -9.38
N GLU A 184 4.60 -4.51 -9.51
CA GLU A 184 5.58 -4.65 -8.42
C GLU A 184 5.29 -3.69 -7.24
N TYR A 185 4.48 -2.63 -7.47
CA TYR A 185 4.09 -1.64 -6.46
C TYR A 185 2.62 -1.77 -6.02
N ALA A 186 1.94 -2.86 -6.39
CA ALA A 186 0.62 -3.16 -5.87
C ALA A 186 0.67 -3.22 -4.32
N GLY A 187 -0.34 -2.68 -3.64
CA GLY A 187 -0.39 -2.59 -2.18
C GLY A 187 0.35 -1.39 -1.60
N LYS A 188 1.43 -0.95 -2.25
CA LYS A 188 2.23 0.22 -1.85
C LYS A 188 1.71 1.52 -2.44
N ILE A 189 1.32 1.47 -3.72
CA ILE A 189 0.96 2.64 -4.50
C ILE A 189 -0.43 2.48 -5.11
N LYS A 190 -1.38 3.31 -4.67
CA LYS A 190 -2.64 3.49 -5.38
C LYS A 190 -2.47 4.57 -6.45
N GLN A 191 -2.58 4.16 -7.72
CA GLN A 191 -2.53 5.07 -8.86
C GLN A 191 -3.92 5.40 -9.39
N VAL A 192 -4.13 6.69 -9.65
CA VAL A 192 -5.23 7.23 -10.46
C VAL A 192 -4.65 7.89 -11.72
N ILE A 193 -5.05 7.38 -12.87
CA ILE A 193 -4.74 7.96 -14.19
C ILE A 193 -5.98 8.68 -14.70
N ALA A 194 -5.81 9.95 -15.05
CA ALA A 194 -6.89 10.75 -15.62
C ALA A 194 -6.43 11.45 -16.90
N SER A 195 -7.20 11.26 -17.96
CA SER A 195 -6.98 11.88 -19.26
C SER A 195 -7.44 13.33 -19.26
N SER A 196 -6.67 14.19 -19.91
CA SER A 196 -6.92 15.64 -20.00
C SER A 196 -6.81 16.14 -21.43
N VAL A 197 -6.79 15.23 -22.42
CA VAL A 197 -6.74 15.59 -23.83
C VAL A 197 -7.94 16.47 -24.20
N GLY A 198 -7.66 17.75 -24.48
CA GLY A 198 -8.68 18.74 -24.80
C GLY A 198 -9.25 19.49 -23.59
N PHE A 199 -8.82 19.15 -22.37
CA PHE A 199 -9.21 19.85 -21.12
C PHE A 199 -8.06 20.71 -20.57
N ASP A 200 -6.83 20.19 -20.57
CA ASP A 200 -5.67 20.84 -19.95
C ASP A 200 -4.42 20.80 -20.85
N ASP A 201 -3.30 21.33 -20.35
CA ASP A 201 -2.06 21.54 -21.10
C ASP A 201 -1.30 20.24 -21.43
N HIS A 202 -1.51 19.20 -20.63
CA HIS A 202 -0.91 17.87 -20.79
C HIS A 202 -1.98 16.82 -21.09
N GLU A 203 -1.56 15.66 -21.60
CA GLU A 203 -2.47 14.60 -22.06
C GLU A 203 -3.02 13.75 -20.91
N TRP A 204 -2.28 13.58 -19.80
CA TRP A 204 -2.74 12.90 -18.59
C TRP A 204 -2.29 13.60 -17.31
N GLY A 205 -3.13 13.57 -16.28
CA GLY A 205 -2.77 13.81 -14.89
C GLY A 205 -2.58 12.49 -14.15
N VAL A 206 -1.42 12.30 -13.53
CA VAL A 206 -1.09 11.10 -12.73
C VAL A 206 -1.12 11.47 -11.26
N THR A 207 -1.96 10.78 -10.49
CA THR A 207 -2.00 10.91 -9.02
C THR A 207 -1.61 9.58 -8.39
N LEU A 208 -0.58 9.59 -7.55
CA LEU A 208 -0.10 8.45 -6.78
C LEU A 208 -0.40 8.72 -5.32
N PHE A 209 -0.96 7.73 -4.64
CA PHE A 209 -1.09 7.70 -3.19
C PHE A 209 -0.26 6.55 -2.63
N GLY A 210 0.33 6.75 -1.46
CA GLY A 210 1.06 5.69 -0.74
C GLY A 210 1.39 6.08 0.69
N ALA A 211 1.53 5.08 1.54
CA ALA A 211 1.90 5.26 2.95
C ALA A 211 3.33 5.78 3.12
N ASP A 212 4.28 5.29 2.31
CA ASP A 212 5.69 5.73 2.31
C ASP A 212 5.99 6.59 1.06
N PRO A 213 6.51 7.82 1.22
CA PRO A 213 6.89 8.67 0.08
C PRO A 213 8.10 8.13 -0.70
N THR A 214 8.85 7.17 -0.15
CA THR A 214 9.93 6.50 -0.87
C THR A 214 9.40 5.54 -1.93
N ASP A 215 8.29 4.84 -1.69
CA ASP A 215 7.62 4.03 -2.72
C ASP A 215 7.18 4.88 -3.93
N ILE A 216 6.67 6.09 -3.67
CA ILE A 216 6.31 7.06 -4.71
C ILE A 216 7.54 7.45 -5.53
N LYS A 217 8.68 7.66 -4.87
CA LYS A 217 9.94 7.97 -5.57
C LYS A 217 10.40 6.76 -6.39
N ASP A 218 10.33 5.57 -5.82
CA ASP A 218 10.89 4.35 -6.38
C ASP A 218 10.11 3.91 -7.63
N ILE A 219 8.77 3.89 -7.59
CA ILE A 219 7.93 3.58 -8.76
C ILE A 219 8.21 4.53 -9.93
N VAL A 220 8.25 5.85 -9.67
CA VAL A 220 8.51 6.85 -10.72
C VAL A 220 9.95 6.74 -11.22
N TYR A 221 10.91 6.36 -10.37
CA TYR A 221 12.29 6.20 -10.75
C TYR A 221 12.51 4.97 -11.63
N GLU A 222 11.94 3.83 -11.26
CA GLU A 222 12.08 2.57 -11.99
C GLU A 222 11.32 2.59 -13.31
N MET A 223 10.10 3.12 -13.32
CA MET A 223 9.33 3.32 -14.54
C MET A 223 10.06 4.20 -15.56
N ARG A 224 11.01 5.07 -15.17
CA ARG A 224 11.81 5.86 -16.12
C ARG A 224 12.78 5.03 -16.95
N PHE A 225 13.09 3.80 -16.54
CA PHE A 225 13.94 2.87 -17.31
C PHE A 225 13.15 1.98 -18.26
N ASP A 226 11.83 1.87 -18.07
CA ASP A 226 10.94 1.24 -19.04
C ASP A 226 10.95 2.01 -20.39
N PRO A 227 11.00 1.32 -21.55
CA PRO A 227 10.94 1.95 -22.87
C PRO A 227 9.75 2.88 -23.10
N ALA A 228 8.58 2.61 -22.51
CA ALA A 228 7.40 3.46 -22.71
C ALA A 228 7.57 4.84 -22.07
N SER A 229 8.25 4.92 -20.92
CA SER A 229 8.59 6.19 -20.28
C SER A 229 9.89 6.81 -20.80
N SER A 230 10.96 6.03 -20.95
CA SER A 230 12.29 6.55 -21.31
C SER A 230 12.33 7.20 -22.70
N ARG A 231 11.57 6.65 -23.65
CA ARG A 231 11.51 7.15 -25.03
C ARG A 231 10.41 8.19 -25.24
N TYR A 232 9.25 7.98 -24.59
CA TYR A 232 8.03 8.72 -24.88
C TYR A 232 7.48 9.56 -23.72
N GLY A 233 7.95 9.40 -22.49
CA GLY A 233 7.45 10.18 -21.36
C GLY A 233 7.91 11.64 -21.40
N GLU A 234 6.96 12.57 -21.31
CA GLU A 234 7.19 14.00 -21.12
C GLU A 234 6.45 14.45 -19.86
N PHE A 235 7.19 14.79 -18.81
CA PHE A 235 6.65 15.08 -17.48
C PHE A 235 6.62 16.58 -17.22
N GLY A 236 5.54 17.08 -16.63
CA GLY A 236 5.45 18.42 -16.08
C GLY A 236 6.00 18.50 -14.66
N ASP A 237 5.45 19.42 -13.88
CA ASP A 237 5.85 19.64 -12.50
C ASP A 237 5.31 18.56 -11.55
N PHE A 238 6.17 18.09 -10.64
CA PHE A 238 5.78 17.20 -9.55
C PHE A 238 5.38 18.00 -8.31
N TYR A 239 4.27 17.60 -7.71
CA TYR A 239 3.75 18.09 -6.44
C TYR A 239 3.69 16.91 -5.47
N VAL A 240 4.14 17.11 -4.24
CA VAL A 240 4.10 16.09 -3.19
C VAL A 240 3.45 16.71 -1.96
N GLY A 241 2.52 15.98 -1.37
CA GLY A 241 1.80 16.43 -0.19
C GLY A 241 1.42 15.30 0.74
N ARG A 242 0.85 15.68 1.88
CA ARG A 242 0.39 14.75 2.91
C ARG A 242 -1.06 15.08 3.28
N ARG A 243 -1.92 14.07 3.28
CA ARG A 243 -3.33 14.22 3.65
C ARG A 243 -3.46 14.64 5.11
N PHE A 244 -4.39 15.53 5.40
CA PHE A 244 -4.81 15.83 6.76
C PHE A 244 -6.31 16.17 6.77
N PRO A 245 -7.04 15.85 7.85
CA PRO A 245 -8.48 16.07 7.86
C PRO A 245 -8.81 17.57 8.03
N PRO A 246 -9.95 18.05 7.51
CA PRO A 246 -10.35 19.46 7.56
C PRO A 246 -10.40 20.06 8.96
N ARG A 247 -10.68 19.24 9.98
CA ARG A 247 -10.69 19.64 11.40
C ARG A 247 -9.34 20.15 11.89
N ASP A 248 -8.25 19.76 11.24
CA ASP A 248 -6.88 20.13 11.59
C ASP A 248 -6.39 21.34 10.78
N LEU A 249 -7.28 22.04 10.07
CA LEU A 249 -6.97 23.27 9.34
C LEU A 249 -6.45 24.39 10.27
N ASP A 250 -6.96 24.49 11.49
CA ASP A 250 -6.45 25.44 12.50
C ASP A 250 -4.97 25.15 12.83
N ALA A 251 -4.66 23.88 13.12
CA ALA A 251 -3.30 23.44 13.39
C ALA A 251 -2.35 23.73 12.20
N PHE A 252 -2.79 23.46 10.98
CA PHE A 252 -2.03 23.79 9.77
C PHE A 252 -1.72 25.28 9.67
N LEU A 253 -2.74 26.14 9.79
CA LEU A 253 -2.60 27.60 9.70
C LEU A 253 -1.88 28.21 10.92
N GLY A 254 -1.81 27.47 12.03
CA GLY A 254 -0.98 27.77 13.21
C GLY A 254 0.49 27.39 13.04
N GLY A 255 0.84 26.63 12.00
CA GLY A 255 2.19 26.09 11.80
C GLY A 255 2.52 24.92 12.72
N GLU A 256 1.48 24.24 13.24
CA GLU A 256 1.60 23.06 14.08
C GLU A 256 1.67 21.78 13.23
N SER A 257 2.06 20.67 13.84
CA SER A 257 1.96 19.36 13.17
C SER A 257 0.50 18.97 13.01
N VAL A 258 0.05 18.70 11.79
CA VAL A 258 -1.26 18.12 11.53
C VAL A 258 -1.21 16.61 11.72
N PRO A 259 -2.06 16.01 12.58
CA PRO A 259 -2.15 14.57 12.71
C PRO A 259 -2.48 13.91 11.38
N THR A 260 -1.68 12.92 11.01
CA THR A 260 -1.96 12.05 9.86
C THR A 260 -2.32 10.69 10.46
N GLY A 261 -3.58 10.53 10.88
CA GLY A 261 -4.00 9.40 11.70
C GLY A 261 -5.37 9.60 12.39
N ARG A 262 -6.26 8.60 12.36
CA ARG A 262 -7.30 8.40 13.38
C ARG A 262 -6.60 8.14 14.70
N VAL A 263 -6.37 9.20 15.49
CA VAL A 263 -6.13 9.04 16.92
C VAL A 263 -7.38 8.33 17.47
N PRO A 264 -7.27 7.16 18.13
CA PRO A 264 -8.39 6.58 18.86
C PRO A 264 -8.90 7.65 19.82
N GLU A 265 -10.22 7.87 19.90
CA GLU A 265 -10.81 8.76 20.90
C GLU A 265 -10.44 8.28 22.31
N GLN A 266 -9.29 8.73 22.82
CA GLN A 266 -8.95 8.65 24.24
C GLN A 266 -9.02 10.06 24.83
N ASP A 267 -10.12 10.26 25.55
CA ASP A 267 -10.29 11.19 26.65
C ASP A 267 -9.82 12.63 26.42
N SER A 268 -10.76 13.44 25.96
CA SER A 268 -10.80 14.87 26.23
C SER A 268 -10.88 15.13 27.75
N ALA A 269 -9.76 15.01 28.46
CA ALA A 269 -9.57 15.53 29.81
C ALA A 269 -8.81 16.86 29.71
N GLY A 270 -9.58 17.95 29.74
CA GLY A 270 -9.08 19.30 29.54
C GLY A 270 -7.95 19.71 30.49
N HIS A 271 -6.93 20.34 29.92
CA HIS A 271 -5.98 21.15 30.68
C HIS A 271 -6.35 22.63 30.55
N PRO A 272 -6.82 23.28 31.63
CA PRO A 272 -7.00 24.72 31.61
C PRO A 272 -5.64 25.41 31.77
N HIS A 273 -5.35 26.33 30.85
CA HIS A 273 -4.31 27.33 31.01
C HIS A 273 -4.59 28.18 32.27
N GLY A 274 -3.64 28.20 33.19
CA GLY A 274 -3.63 29.09 34.34
C GLY A 274 -2.40 29.99 34.32
N GLU A 275 -2.57 31.22 33.82
CA GLU A 275 -1.68 32.34 34.16
C GLU A 275 -1.79 32.67 35.67
N GLY A 276 -0.66 33.00 36.32
CA GLY A 276 -0.70 33.54 37.68
C GLY A 276 0.64 33.72 38.38
N GLY A 277 1.32 34.83 38.07
CA GLY A 277 1.97 35.78 39.00
C GLY A 277 2.71 35.35 40.29
N HIS A 278 3.98 35.79 40.35
CA HIS A 278 4.69 36.42 41.48
C HIS A 278 4.79 35.73 42.87
N GLY A 279 6.02 35.61 43.37
CA GLY A 279 6.28 35.50 44.82
C GLY A 279 7.75 35.30 45.19
N GLU A 280 8.37 36.34 45.76
CA GLU A 280 9.72 36.38 46.35
C GLU A 280 9.91 35.48 47.59
N GLY A 281 11.18 35.19 47.88
CA GLY A 281 11.71 34.83 49.21
C GLY A 281 12.27 33.40 49.24
N GLY A 282 13.51 33.09 49.61
CA GLY A 282 14.51 33.82 50.37
C GLY A 282 15.07 32.89 51.46
N HIS A 283 16.40 32.70 51.46
CA HIS A 283 17.26 32.05 52.48
C HIS A 283 17.25 30.51 52.56
N GLY A 284 18.39 29.82 52.68
CA GLY A 284 19.78 30.26 52.83
C GLY A 284 20.75 29.07 53.01
N ASP A 285 22.03 29.35 52.79
CA ASP A 285 23.26 28.77 53.37
C ASP A 285 23.51 27.26 53.15
N ASP A 286 24.68 26.73 52.80
CA ASP A 286 26.12 27.00 52.95
C ASP A 286 26.80 26.03 51.94
N ALA A 287 28.08 26.04 51.52
CA ALA A 287 29.22 26.94 51.54
C ALA A 287 30.37 26.15 50.83
N HIS A 288 31.35 26.89 50.32
CA HIS A 288 32.71 26.45 49.90
C HIS A 288 32.82 25.69 48.56
N GLY A 289 33.72 26.03 47.63
CA GLY A 289 34.77 27.04 47.63
C GLY A 289 35.85 26.67 46.62
N HIS A 290 36.35 27.67 45.90
CA HIS A 290 37.61 27.72 45.14
C HIS A 290 37.68 26.84 43.86
N GLY A 291 38.10 27.35 42.70
CA GLY A 291 38.64 28.66 42.35
C GLY A 291 39.53 28.53 41.11
N GLN A 292 39.44 29.54 40.23
CA GLN A 292 40.44 30.01 39.27
C GLN A 292 40.90 29.03 38.16
N GLY A 293 41.09 29.43 36.91
CA GLY A 293 41.04 30.73 36.26
C GLY A 293 41.13 30.49 34.75
N HIS A 294 40.36 31.26 33.99
CA HIS A 294 40.84 32.28 33.05
C HIS A 294 41.64 31.76 31.83
N ASP A 295 40.91 31.85 30.71
CA ASP A 295 41.24 32.72 29.58
C ASP A 295 42.09 32.21 28.41
N HIS A 296 41.34 32.22 27.29
CA HIS A 296 41.62 32.92 26.05
C HIS A 296 42.53 32.26 25.01
N SER A 297 41.82 31.88 23.93
CA SER A 297 41.99 32.43 22.58
C SER A 297 43.00 31.77 21.64
N GLY A 298 42.55 31.58 20.39
CA GLY A 298 43.36 31.92 19.22
C GLY A 298 43.66 30.78 18.25
N ALA A 299 42.71 30.55 17.33
CA ALA A 299 42.87 30.56 15.86
C ALA A 299 44.04 29.82 15.15
N GLY A 300 43.65 29.19 14.03
CA GLY A 300 44.49 28.80 12.88
C GLY A 300 44.87 27.32 12.92
N GLY A 301 44.61 26.47 11.92
CA GLY A 301 44.53 26.65 10.48
C GLY A 301 45.53 25.68 9.83
N GLY A 302 45.18 25.07 8.69
CA GLY A 302 46.18 24.43 7.82
C GLY A 302 45.94 22.96 7.47
N SER A 303 45.92 22.72 6.16
CA SER A 303 45.62 21.47 5.47
C SER A 303 46.80 20.48 5.35
N ALA A 304 46.42 19.25 4.98
CA ALA A 304 47.00 18.42 3.92
C ALA A 304 48.20 17.48 4.17
N HIS A 305 48.12 16.37 3.42
CA HIS A 305 49.12 15.34 3.09
C HIS A 305 49.43 14.35 4.23
N GLY A 306 49.36 13.03 4.06
CA GLY A 306 49.59 12.19 2.88
C GLY A 306 50.84 11.37 3.16
N ASP A 307 50.72 10.04 3.32
CA ASP A 307 51.88 9.14 3.27
C ASP A 307 51.49 7.71 2.85
N HIS A 308 52.37 7.14 2.02
CA HIS A 308 52.44 5.80 1.41
C HIS A 308 52.90 4.74 2.46
N PRO A 309 53.30 3.46 2.14
CA PRO A 309 53.44 2.73 0.87
C PRO A 309 52.97 1.23 0.86
N HIS A 310 53.12 0.64 -0.33
CA HIS A 310 52.98 -0.74 -0.78
C HIS A 310 53.90 -1.80 -0.11
N GLY A 311 53.53 -3.08 -0.25
CA GLY A 311 54.43 -4.24 -0.21
C GLY A 311 53.76 -5.55 -0.63
N GLU A 312 54.12 -6.08 -1.80
CA GLU A 312 53.68 -7.36 -2.39
C GLU A 312 54.42 -8.58 -1.80
N GLY A 313 53.86 -9.78 -1.96
CA GLY A 313 54.57 -11.05 -1.72
C GLY A 313 53.71 -12.33 -1.77
N GLU A 314 53.64 -12.91 -2.97
CA GLU A 314 53.13 -14.20 -3.48
C GLU A 314 52.98 -15.49 -2.61
N ALA A 315 51.95 -16.27 -3.00
CA ALA A 315 51.93 -17.70 -3.40
C ALA A 315 51.57 -18.88 -2.44
N GLY A 316 50.65 -19.72 -2.95
CA GLY A 316 50.39 -21.14 -2.64
C GLY A 316 49.00 -21.38 -2.01
N GLY A 317 48.10 -22.25 -2.45
CA GLY A 317 48.05 -23.28 -3.49
C GLY A 317 46.95 -24.31 -3.12
N GLU A 318 46.25 -24.83 -4.14
CA GLU A 318 45.50 -26.11 -4.22
C GLU A 318 44.01 -26.23 -3.76
N GLY A 319 43.20 -26.86 -4.64
CA GLY A 319 41.89 -27.48 -4.40
C GLY A 319 40.78 -26.99 -5.35
N ASP A 320 40.76 -27.33 -6.65
CA ASP A 320 40.19 -28.55 -7.28
C ASP A 320 38.64 -28.66 -7.17
N HIS A 321 37.91 -28.28 -8.23
CA HIS A 321 36.85 -29.08 -8.89
C HIS A 321 36.26 -28.37 -10.14
N PRO A 322 35.74 -29.13 -11.14
CA PRO A 322 35.59 -28.70 -12.54
C PRO A 322 34.15 -28.37 -13.00
N HIS A 323 34.11 -27.78 -14.19
CA HIS A 323 33.03 -27.35 -15.09
C HIS A 323 31.75 -28.19 -15.29
N GLY A 324 30.67 -27.45 -15.61
CA GLY A 324 29.63 -27.78 -16.62
C GLY A 324 28.34 -28.36 -16.06
N GLU A 325 27.12 -27.99 -16.46
CA GLU A 325 26.60 -27.20 -17.59
C GLU A 325 25.24 -26.59 -17.20
N ASP A 326 24.89 -25.54 -17.93
CA ASP A 326 23.66 -24.75 -17.95
C ASP A 326 22.49 -25.55 -18.59
N GLU A 327 21.35 -25.66 -17.90
CA GLU A 327 20.03 -25.77 -18.52
C GLU A 327 19.02 -25.04 -17.61
N GLY A 328 18.33 -24.06 -18.20
CA GLY A 328 17.62 -23.02 -17.47
C GLY A 328 16.25 -23.39 -16.92
N ASP A 329 15.89 -22.65 -15.89
CA ASP A 329 14.53 -22.16 -15.65
C ASP A 329 14.69 -20.84 -14.87
N GLY A 330 14.22 -19.75 -15.46
CA GLY A 330 14.19 -18.43 -14.81
C GLY A 330 12.96 -18.37 -13.92
N GLY A 331 13.03 -19.02 -12.76
CA GLY A 331 12.03 -18.86 -11.70
C GLY A 331 12.55 -17.86 -10.67
N ALA A 332 11.73 -16.85 -10.35
CA ALA A 332 11.90 -16.00 -9.17
C ALA A 332 12.23 -16.88 -7.96
N SER A 333 13.20 -16.47 -7.13
CA SER A 333 13.55 -17.27 -5.96
C SER A 333 12.39 -17.23 -4.96
N ASP A 334 12.18 -18.31 -4.19
CA ASP A 334 11.09 -18.37 -3.20
C ASP A 334 11.13 -17.20 -2.18
N GLU A 335 12.26 -16.50 -2.04
CA GLU A 335 12.43 -15.31 -1.20
C GLU A 335 11.91 -14.02 -1.87
N ASP A 336 11.93 -13.93 -3.21
CA ASP A 336 11.54 -12.71 -3.96
C ASP A 336 10.02 -12.49 -3.90
N ILE A 337 9.24 -13.53 -4.20
CA ILE A 337 7.76 -13.52 -4.19
C ILE A 337 7.19 -13.17 -2.79
N ARG A 338 7.87 -13.63 -1.74
CA ARG A 338 7.44 -13.43 -0.34
C ARG A 338 7.58 -11.99 0.09
N GLY A 339 8.69 -11.35 -0.32
CA GLY A 339 8.93 -9.95 -0.01
C GLY A 339 7.98 -9.01 -0.75
N GLU A 340 7.62 -9.35 -2.00
CA GLU A 340 6.76 -8.52 -2.85
C GLU A 340 5.27 -8.57 -2.46
N LEU A 341 4.79 -9.72 -1.95
CA LEU A 341 3.37 -9.91 -1.60
C LEU A 341 3.05 -9.65 -0.12
N ALA A 342 4.05 -9.64 0.78
CA ALA A 342 3.85 -9.29 2.18
C ALA A 342 3.30 -7.86 2.36
N ASP A 343 3.67 -6.94 1.46
CA ASP A 343 3.23 -5.55 1.47
C ASP A 343 1.78 -5.35 0.97
N LEU A 344 1.14 -6.42 0.50
CA LEU A 344 -0.27 -6.48 0.08
C LEU A 344 -1.19 -7.12 1.14
N ASP A 345 -0.66 -7.42 2.34
CA ASP A 345 -1.29 -8.30 3.34
C ASP A 345 -1.56 -9.72 2.77
N ILE A 346 -0.76 -10.13 1.77
CA ILE A 346 -0.89 -11.41 1.07
C ILE A 346 0.27 -12.33 1.42
N TYR A 347 -0.08 -13.47 1.98
CA TYR A 347 0.89 -14.49 2.33
C TYR A 347 1.16 -15.45 1.18
N ALA A 348 2.34 -15.39 0.60
CA ALA A 348 2.73 -16.30 -0.47
C ALA A 348 3.91 -17.22 -0.11
N GLY A 349 3.98 -18.40 -0.70
CA GLY A 349 5.14 -19.27 -0.59
C GLY A 349 5.02 -20.65 -1.24
N LYS A 350 6.17 -21.29 -1.44
CA LYS A 350 6.31 -22.65 -1.97
C LYS A 350 6.37 -23.69 -0.84
N PRO A 351 5.48 -24.71 -0.80
CA PRO A 351 5.59 -25.81 0.15
C PRO A 351 6.85 -26.64 -0.05
N HIS A 352 7.44 -27.09 1.06
CA HIS A 352 8.75 -27.74 1.02
C HIS A 352 8.73 -29.07 0.23
N GLY A 353 9.37 -29.10 -0.93
CA GLY A 353 9.53 -30.29 -1.77
C GLY A 353 8.36 -30.55 -2.74
N GLU A 354 7.55 -29.55 -3.03
CA GLU A 354 6.50 -29.58 -4.06
C GLU A 354 6.73 -28.52 -5.14
N ASP A 355 6.15 -28.71 -6.32
CA ASP A 355 6.23 -27.78 -7.45
C ASP A 355 4.95 -26.92 -7.57
N VAL A 356 4.47 -26.38 -6.45
CA VAL A 356 3.29 -25.50 -6.37
C VAL A 356 3.56 -24.30 -5.46
N TYR A 357 2.79 -23.24 -5.63
CA TYR A 357 2.85 -21.97 -4.91
C TYR A 357 1.49 -21.71 -4.28
N ALA A 358 1.46 -21.27 -3.02
CA ALA A 358 0.24 -20.93 -2.30
C ALA A 358 0.23 -19.44 -1.96
N THR A 359 -0.95 -18.84 -2.02
CA THR A 359 -1.28 -17.46 -1.68
C THR A 359 -2.42 -17.48 -0.67
N VAL A 360 -2.30 -16.77 0.46
CA VAL A 360 -3.30 -16.75 1.54
C VAL A 360 -3.58 -15.32 1.97
N LEU A 361 -4.85 -14.96 2.09
CA LEU A 361 -5.31 -13.65 2.55
C LEU A 361 -6.26 -13.81 3.72
N TYR A 362 -6.28 -12.87 4.65
CA TYR A 362 -7.23 -12.84 5.77
C TYR A 362 -8.26 -11.74 5.56
N SER A 363 -9.51 -12.00 5.94
CA SER A 363 -10.62 -11.07 5.82
C SER A 363 -11.44 -11.05 7.09
N GLU A 364 -11.94 -9.87 7.46
CA GLU A 364 -12.95 -9.68 8.52
C GLU A 364 -14.39 -9.62 7.97
N ALA A 365 -14.57 -9.82 6.66
CA ALA A 365 -15.88 -9.89 6.03
C ALA A 365 -16.67 -11.14 6.47
N ASP A 366 -17.97 -11.10 6.25
CA ASP A 366 -18.85 -12.26 6.46
C ASP A 366 -18.42 -13.42 5.54
N VAL A 367 -18.38 -14.64 6.07
CA VAL A 367 -17.88 -15.82 5.36
C VAL A 367 -18.72 -16.14 4.13
N ASP A 368 -20.05 -15.96 4.19
CA ASP A 368 -20.93 -16.23 3.04
C ASP A 368 -20.71 -15.18 1.94
N GLU A 369 -20.51 -13.92 2.32
CA GLU A 369 -20.16 -12.84 1.38
C GLU A 369 -18.81 -13.10 0.71
N LEU A 370 -17.78 -13.44 1.49
CA LEU A 370 -16.46 -13.78 0.98
C LEU A 370 -16.48 -15.02 0.08
N PHE A 371 -17.32 -16.00 0.41
CA PHE A 371 -17.49 -17.23 -0.38
C PHE A 371 -18.06 -16.95 -1.76
N ASP A 372 -19.15 -16.18 -1.85
CA ASP A 372 -19.78 -15.82 -3.13
C ASP A 372 -18.78 -15.09 -4.04
N GLU A 373 -17.95 -14.22 -3.48
CA GLU A 373 -16.91 -13.48 -4.19
C GLU A 373 -15.79 -14.39 -4.71
N VAL A 374 -15.32 -15.30 -3.87
CA VAL A 374 -14.28 -16.26 -4.23
C VAL A 374 -14.79 -17.27 -5.25
N GLU A 375 -16.07 -17.69 -5.20
CA GLU A 375 -16.66 -18.56 -6.21
C GLU A 375 -16.62 -17.90 -7.61
N GLY A 376 -16.92 -16.60 -7.68
CA GLY A 376 -16.80 -15.82 -8.91
C GLY A 376 -15.38 -15.77 -9.46
N LEU A 377 -14.39 -15.47 -8.62
CA LEU A 377 -12.97 -15.44 -9.01
C LEU A 377 -12.43 -16.82 -9.39
N ARG A 378 -12.85 -17.87 -8.69
CA ARG A 378 -12.41 -19.25 -8.95
C ARG A 378 -12.75 -19.69 -10.37
N GLY A 379 -13.92 -19.31 -10.88
CA GLY A 379 -14.30 -19.60 -12.27
C GLY A 379 -13.30 -19.07 -13.31
N ASN A 380 -12.71 -17.90 -13.04
CA ASN A 380 -11.65 -17.34 -13.88
C ASN A 380 -10.33 -18.08 -13.72
N PHE A 381 -9.98 -18.41 -12.49
CA PHE A 381 -8.74 -19.11 -12.20
C PHE A 381 -8.72 -20.51 -12.83
N ASP A 382 -9.86 -21.20 -12.87
CA ASP A 382 -10.01 -22.51 -13.51
C ASP A 382 -9.70 -22.49 -15.03
N HIS A 383 -9.69 -21.31 -15.67
CA HIS A 383 -9.28 -21.17 -17.08
C HIS A 383 -7.77 -21.25 -17.27
N TYR A 384 -6.99 -21.01 -16.22
CA TYR A 384 -5.55 -21.12 -16.24
C TYR A 384 -5.14 -22.55 -15.92
N GLY A 385 -4.43 -23.20 -16.85
CA GLY A 385 -3.99 -24.59 -16.69
C GLY A 385 -2.98 -24.82 -15.55
N THR A 386 -2.54 -23.75 -14.87
CA THR A 386 -1.66 -23.76 -13.71
C THR A 386 -2.42 -23.54 -12.40
N HIS A 387 -3.73 -23.32 -12.43
CA HIS A 387 -4.55 -23.20 -11.23
C HIS A 387 -4.82 -24.57 -10.62
N VAL A 388 -4.57 -24.70 -9.32
CA VAL A 388 -4.78 -25.95 -8.59
C VAL A 388 -6.06 -25.85 -7.75
N LYS A 389 -6.24 -24.73 -7.03
CA LYS A 389 -7.37 -24.54 -6.11
C LYS A 389 -7.48 -23.08 -5.65
N THR A 390 -8.71 -22.62 -5.42
CA THR A 390 -8.98 -21.46 -4.55
C THR A 390 -10.16 -21.80 -3.64
N ALA A 391 -10.05 -21.53 -2.34
CA ALA A 391 -11.09 -21.85 -1.36
C ALA A 391 -11.11 -20.88 -0.17
N VAL A 392 -12.27 -20.78 0.47
CA VAL A 392 -12.50 -19.97 1.68
C VAL A 392 -12.49 -20.87 2.91
N TYR A 393 -11.80 -20.40 3.94
CA TYR A 393 -11.64 -21.06 5.21
C TYR A 393 -12.13 -20.17 6.34
N GLU A 394 -12.80 -20.76 7.31
CA GLU A 394 -13.30 -20.08 8.51
C GLU A 394 -12.40 -20.40 9.70
N GLY A 395 -12.01 -19.36 10.45
CA GLY A 395 -11.29 -19.51 11.72
C GLY A 395 -12.19 -20.05 12.81
N ARG A 396 -11.62 -20.83 13.73
CA ARG A 396 -12.38 -21.39 14.87
C ARG A 396 -12.27 -20.55 16.12
N HIS A 397 -11.12 -19.90 16.30
CA HIS A 397 -10.80 -19.12 17.48
C HIS A 397 -10.70 -17.62 17.17
N THR A 398 -10.54 -17.27 15.89
CA THR A 398 -10.58 -15.90 15.38
C THR A 398 -11.87 -15.62 14.63
N ASP A 399 -12.35 -14.37 14.69
CA ASP A 399 -13.49 -13.90 13.90
C ASP A 399 -13.08 -13.59 12.44
N ARG A 400 -12.06 -14.29 11.91
CA ARG A 400 -11.46 -14.03 10.60
C ARG A 400 -11.64 -15.21 9.66
N ALA A 401 -11.94 -14.90 8.41
CA ALA A 401 -11.89 -15.84 7.32
C ALA A 401 -10.52 -15.77 6.63
N ALA A 402 -10.17 -16.82 5.90
CA ALA A 402 -9.02 -16.82 5.02
C ALA A 402 -9.36 -17.34 3.62
N VAL A 403 -8.79 -16.70 2.61
CA VAL A 403 -8.87 -17.18 1.23
C VAL A 403 -7.52 -17.75 0.85
N VAL A 404 -7.50 -19.01 0.40
CA VAL A 404 -6.28 -19.70 -0.01
C VAL A 404 -6.37 -20.05 -1.48
N SER A 405 -5.36 -19.66 -2.25
CA SER A 405 -5.20 -19.99 -3.67
C SER A 405 -3.88 -20.74 -3.91
N ILE A 406 -3.90 -21.79 -4.74
CA ILE A 406 -2.77 -22.67 -5.04
C ILE A 406 -2.57 -22.75 -6.56
N TRP A 407 -1.31 -22.66 -6.98
CA TRP A 407 -0.89 -22.54 -8.38
C TRP A 407 0.37 -23.36 -8.67
N ASP A 408 0.54 -23.85 -9.89
CA ASP A 408 1.75 -24.58 -10.32
C ASP A 408 2.95 -23.64 -10.56
N THR A 409 2.70 -22.34 -10.75
CA THR A 409 3.73 -21.35 -11.12
C THR A 409 3.65 -20.10 -10.24
N ALA A 410 4.82 -19.62 -9.84
CA ALA A 410 5.05 -18.36 -9.12
C ALA A 410 4.26 -17.17 -9.70
N SER A 411 4.48 -16.87 -10.98
CA SER A 411 3.88 -15.72 -11.66
C SER A 411 2.34 -15.75 -11.68
N ALA A 412 1.74 -16.95 -11.72
CA ALA A 412 0.29 -17.10 -11.65
C ALA A 412 -0.24 -16.87 -10.23
N ALA A 413 0.50 -17.29 -9.21
CA ALA A 413 0.17 -17.03 -7.81
C ALA A 413 0.21 -15.53 -7.47
N GLU A 414 1.19 -14.80 -7.99
CA GLU A 414 1.32 -13.33 -7.88
C GLU A 414 0.21 -12.59 -8.64
N THR A 415 -0.07 -13.02 -9.87
CA THR A 415 -1.17 -12.44 -10.64
C THR A 415 -2.49 -12.61 -9.91
N ALA A 416 -2.75 -13.81 -9.37
CA ALA A 416 -3.94 -14.10 -8.58
C ALA A 416 -4.00 -13.30 -7.28
N ALA A 417 -2.85 -13.07 -6.63
CA ALA A 417 -2.76 -12.25 -5.43
C ALA A 417 -3.36 -10.85 -5.64
N GLY A 418 -3.03 -10.18 -6.74
CA GLY A 418 -3.59 -8.86 -7.07
C GLY A 418 -5.12 -8.83 -7.28
N PHE A 419 -5.72 -9.95 -7.72
CA PHE A 419 -7.18 -10.06 -7.78
C PHE A 419 -7.78 -10.33 -6.40
N LEU A 420 -7.08 -11.09 -5.56
CA LEU A 420 -7.54 -11.47 -4.24
C LEU A 420 -7.43 -10.31 -3.22
N SER A 421 -6.48 -9.38 -3.37
CA SER A 421 -6.37 -8.19 -2.50
C SER A 421 -7.59 -7.26 -2.55
N GLU A 422 -8.38 -7.35 -3.62
CA GLU A 422 -9.59 -6.53 -3.82
C GLU A 422 -10.84 -7.18 -3.22
N LEU A 423 -10.69 -8.29 -2.49
CA LEU A 423 -11.80 -8.92 -1.76
C LEU A 423 -12.26 -8.04 -0.59
N PRO A 424 -13.51 -8.23 -0.10
CA PRO A 424 -14.04 -7.43 0.99
C PRO A 424 -13.22 -7.57 2.29
N ASP A 425 -13.03 -6.44 2.99
CA ASP A 425 -12.42 -6.33 4.32
C ASP A 425 -11.14 -7.17 4.50
N ILE A 426 -10.24 -7.19 3.50
CA ILE A 426 -8.92 -7.80 3.64
C ILE A 426 -8.12 -7.08 4.74
N VAL A 427 -7.52 -7.87 5.63
CA VAL A 427 -6.73 -7.37 6.76
C VAL A 427 -5.40 -8.11 6.94
N ALA A 428 -4.41 -7.34 7.36
CA ALA A 428 -3.20 -7.81 8.04
C ALA A 428 -3.52 -8.71 9.26
N ARG A 429 -2.68 -9.72 9.51
CA ARG A 429 -2.65 -10.44 10.80
C ARG A 429 -2.12 -9.55 11.92
N ALA A 430 -2.67 -9.76 13.12
CA ALA A 430 -2.26 -9.02 14.31
C ALA A 430 -0.76 -9.24 14.63
N GLY A 431 0.05 -8.19 14.60
CA GLY A 431 1.49 -8.26 14.93
C GLY A 431 2.44 -8.50 13.75
N GLU A 432 1.95 -8.36 12.51
CA GLU A 432 2.75 -8.40 11.28
C GLU A 432 3.91 -7.39 11.25
N GLU A 433 3.81 -6.26 11.96
CA GLU A 433 4.88 -5.24 11.99
C GLU A 433 6.19 -5.72 12.65
N SER A 434 6.27 -6.93 13.24
CA SER A 434 7.50 -7.37 13.94
C SER A 434 7.73 -8.89 14.17
N GLY A 435 7.00 -9.83 13.53
CA GLY A 435 7.05 -11.28 13.86
C GLY A 435 7.31 -12.28 12.71
N PHE A 436 7.40 -13.58 13.03
CA PHE A 436 7.58 -14.73 12.13
C PHE A 436 6.30 -15.57 12.03
N GLY A 437 5.74 -15.69 10.82
CA GLY A 437 4.55 -16.50 10.54
C GLY A 437 4.87 -17.93 10.14
N THR A 438 4.07 -18.89 10.61
CA THR A 438 4.07 -20.26 10.09
C THR A 438 2.71 -20.62 9.56
N MET A 439 2.69 -21.31 8.43
CA MET A 439 1.50 -21.92 7.88
C MET A 439 1.73 -23.42 7.71
N GLY A 440 1.12 -24.19 8.62
CA GLY A 440 1.03 -25.63 8.47
C GLY A 440 -0.13 -25.95 7.56
N MET A 441 0.13 -26.13 6.26
CA MET A 441 -0.94 -26.18 5.26
C MET A 441 -1.46 -27.60 4.95
N PHE A 442 -2.76 -27.62 4.62
CA PHE A 442 -3.51 -28.65 3.88
C PHE A 442 -3.52 -30.03 4.52
N TYR A 443 -4.01 -30.08 5.74
CA TYR A 443 -4.44 -31.31 6.37
C TYR A 443 -5.75 -31.75 5.74
N THR A 444 -5.68 -32.67 4.77
CA THR A 444 -6.86 -33.45 4.39
C THR A 444 -7.02 -34.57 5.42
N VAL A 445 -7.91 -34.38 6.38
CA VAL A 445 -8.19 -35.34 7.46
C VAL A 445 -9.11 -36.45 6.93
N LYS A 446 -8.93 -37.69 7.40
CA LYS A 446 -9.89 -38.75 7.10
C LYS A 446 -11.23 -38.42 7.78
N PRO A 447 -12.38 -38.56 7.10
CA PRO A 447 -13.69 -38.19 7.66
C PRO A 447 -14.01 -38.80 9.03
N ASP A 448 -13.56 -40.03 9.29
CA ASP A 448 -13.79 -40.72 10.58
C ASP A 448 -12.99 -40.12 11.76
N TYR A 449 -12.02 -39.23 11.48
CA TYR A 449 -11.06 -38.69 12.46
C TYR A 449 -11.17 -37.17 12.62
N GLN A 450 -12.12 -36.50 11.94
CA GLN A 450 -12.25 -35.05 11.97
C GLN A 450 -12.40 -34.49 13.39
N THR A 451 -13.32 -35.05 14.20
CA THR A 451 -13.51 -34.64 15.60
C THR A 451 -12.26 -34.88 16.43
N GLU A 452 -11.59 -36.03 16.26
CA GLU A 452 -10.37 -36.35 17.01
C GLU A 452 -9.21 -35.40 16.65
N PHE A 453 -9.12 -34.97 15.39
CA PHE A 453 -8.12 -34.01 14.91
C PHE A 453 -8.36 -32.62 15.50
N VAL A 454 -9.60 -32.17 15.50
CA VAL A 454 -10.02 -30.92 16.13
C VAL A 454 -9.70 -30.92 17.63
N ASP A 455 -10.12 -31.96 18.35
CA ASP A 455 -9.90 -32.05 19.80
C ASP A 455 -8.40 -32.06 20.13
N THR A 456 -7.62 -32.80 19.34
CA THR A 456 -6.15 -32.83 19.48
C THR A 456 -5.52 -31.47 19.17
N PHE A 457 -6.07 -30.72 18.21
CA PHE A 457 -5.59 -29.37 17.91
C PHE A 457 -5.88 -28.41 19.06
N ASP A 458 -7.08 -28.45 19.64
CA ASP A 458 -7.46 -27.60 20.77
C ASP A 458 -6.52 -27.86 21.97
N ASP A 459 -6.18 -29.13 22.25
CA ASP A 459 -5.17 -29.50 23.27
C ASP A 459 -3.77 -28.91 22.97
N VAL A 460 -3.36 -28.87 21.69
CA VAL A 460 -2.08 -28.26 21.27
C VAL A 460 -2.14 -26.74 21.33
N GLY A 461 -3.29 -26.14 21.03
CA GLY A 461 -3.53 -24.70 21.15
C GLY A 461 -3.34 -24.23 22.59
N ASP A 462 -3.88 -24.96 23.57
CA ASP A 462 -3.68 -24.69 24.99
C ASP A 462 -2.19 -24.73 25.40
N LEU A 463 -1.43 -25.67 24.85
CA LEU A 463 0.02 -25.75 25.07
C LEU A 463 0.77 -24.57 24.45
N LEU A 464 0.40 -24.19 23.22
CA LEU A 464 1.01 -23.07 22.49
C LEU A 464 0.79 -21.74 23.21
N ALA A 465 -0.40 -21.51 23.76
CA ALA A 465 -0.73 -20.29 24.49
C ALA A 465 0.15 -20.05 25.74
N GLU A 466 0.79 -21.08 26.28
CA GLU A 466 1.73 -20.99 27.40
C GLU A 466 3.20 -20.82 26.96
N MET A 467 3.49 -20.88 25.65
CA MET A 467 4.86 -20.82 25.14
C MET A 467 5.37 -19.39 24.98
N ASP A 468 6.56 -19.14 25.54
CA ASP A 468 7.30 -17.90 25.29
C ASP A 468 7.59 -17.75 23.79
N GLY A 469 7.16 -16.64 23.19
CA GLY A 469 7.37 -16.36 21.76
C GLY A 469 6.20 -16.72 20.86
N HIS A 470 5.19 -17.44 21.35
CA HIS A 470 3.94 -17.67 20.62
C HIS A 470 3.03 -16.42 20.71
N VAL A 471 2.44 -16.01 19.59
CA VAL A 471 1.52 -14.86 19.52
C VAL A 471 0.09 -15.37 19.39
N GLU A 472 -0.17 -16.18 18.37
CA GLU A 472 -1.51 -16.63 18.02
C GLU A 472 -1.44 -17.91 17.18
N THR A 473 -2.45 -18.79 17.32
CA THR A 473 -2.63 -19.96 16.45
C THR A 473 -4.12 -20.22 16.27
N ASP A 474 -4.54 -20.47 15.04
CA ASP A 474 -5.91 -20.86 14.71
C ASP A 474 -5.95 -22.05 13.72
N LEU A 475 -7.02 -22.82 13.80
CA LEU A 475 -7.34 -23.91 12.87
C LEU A 475 -8.41 -23.40 11.89
N MET A 476 -7.98 -23.25 10.65
CA MET A 476 -8.82 -22.75 9.56
C MET A 476 -9.46 -23.93 8.84
N VAL A 477 -10.79 -23.95 8.77
CA VAL A 477 -11.58 -25.06 8.19
C VAL A 477 -12.22 -24.61 6.89
N ASN A 478 -12.04 -25.38 5.81
CA ASN A 478 -12.63 -25.06 4.52
C ASN A 478 -14.16 -25.14 4.59
N THR A 479 -14.81 -24.10 4.11
CA THR A 479 -16.27 -23.94 4.07
C THR A 479 -16.98 -24.96 3.16
N GLU A 480 -16.29 -25.48 2.14
CA GLU A 480 -16.81 -26.49 1.19
C GLU A 480 -16.45 -27.93 1.56
N ASP A 481 -15.36 -28.14 2.30
CA ASP A 481 -14.90 -29.46 2.73
C ASP A 481 -14.32 -29.41 4.15
N GLU A 482 -15.13 -29.80 5.12
CA GLU A 482 -14.77 -29.81 6.53
C GLU A 482 -13.58 -30.72 6.89
N ASN A 483 -13.10 -31.54 5.95
CA ASN A 483 -11.91 -32.38 6.13
C ASN A 483 -10.63 -31.69 5.66
N ASP A 484 -10.75 -30.58 4.93
CA ASP A 484 -9.62 -29.81 4.43
C ASP A 484 -9.38 -28.60 5.35
N MET A 485 -8.26 -28.64 6.06
CA MET A 485 -7.92 -27.67 7.08
C MET A 485 -6.50 -27.18 6.94
N PHE A 486 -6.20 -26.00 7.47
CA PHE A 486 -4.82 -25.57 7.68
C PHE A 486 -4.65 -24.89 9.04
N ILE A 487 -3.42 -24.91 9.52
CA ILE A 487 -3.05 -24.29 10.79
C ILE A 487 -2.31 -23.00 10.48
N ALA A 488 -2.92 -21.90 10.92
CA ALA A 488 -2.38 -20.56 10.93
C ALA A 488 -1.68 -20.32 12.26
N SER A 489 -0.38 -20.01 12.29
CA SER A 489 0.31 -19.74 13.56
C SER A 489 1.34 -18.62 13.45
N GLN A 490 1.44 -17.78 14.47
CA GLN A 490 2.28 -16.60 14.52
C GLN A 490 3.18 -16.59 15.77
N TRP A 491 4.41 -16.15 15.56
CA TRP A 491 5.49 -16.17 16.54
C TRP A 491 6.24 -14.85 16.54
N ASN A 492 6.89 -14.50 17.66
CA ASN A 492 7.75 -13.33 17.77
C ASN A 492 9.03 -13.48 16.95
N ALA A 493 9.56 -14.71 16.84
CA ALA A 493 10.76 -15.00 16.08
C ALA A 493 10.76 -16.43 15.50
N LYS A 494 11.54 -16.62 14.43
CA LYS A 494 11.78 -17.92 13.79
C LYS A 494 12.31 -18.96 14.77
N GLU A 495 13.20 -18.55 15.66
CA GLU A 495 13.82 -19.43 16.66
C GLU A 495 12.79 -20.00 17.64
N ASP A 496 11.75 -19.24 17.97
CA ASP A 496 10.68 -19.65 18.89
C ASP A 496 9.80 -20.73 18.23
N ALA A 497 9.38 -20.48 16.98
CA ALA A 497 8.65 -21.46 16.17
C ALA A 497 9.45 -22.76 15.96
N MET A 498 10.74 -22.64 15.63
CA MET A 498 11.62 -23.80 15.46
C MET A 498 11.94 -24.50 16.77
N GLY A 499 11.84 -23.81 17.91
CA GLY A 499 11.89 -24.40 19.25
C GLY A 499 10.71 -25.34 19.48
N PHE A 500 9.50 -24.89 19.16
CA PHE A 500 8.29 -25.72 19.17
C PHE A 500 8.39 -26.92 18.23
N PHE A 501 8.78 -26.73 16.96
CA PHE A 501 8.86 -27.84 16.01
C PHE A 501 9.93 -28.89 16.34
N ARG A 502 10.85 -28.58 17.26
CA ARG A 502 11.88 -29.52 17.77
C ARG A 502 11.48 -30.15 19.11
N SER A 503 10.34 -29.78 19.69
CA SER A 503 9.90 -30.31 20.97
C SER A 503 9.47 -31.78 20.85
N ASP A 504 9.55 -32.49 21.97
CA ASP A 504 9.06 -33.86 22.06
C ASP A 504 7.53 -33.88 21.92
N GLU A 505 6.86 -32.84 22.43
CA GLU A 505 5.41 -32.60 22.33
C GLU A 505 4.94 -32.49 20.87
N PHE A 506 5.61 -31.68 20.03
CA PHE A 506 5.28 -31.59 18.60
C PHE A 506 5.57 -32.91 17.87
N SER A 507 6.67 -33.60 18.23
CA SER A 507 7.06 -34.87 17.63
C SER A 507 6.07 -36.00 17.92
N GLU A 508 5.39 -35.97 19.07
CA GLU A 508 4.32 -36.90 19.44
C GLU A 508 3.03 -36.59 18.67
N THR A 509 2.62 -35.32 18.56
CA THR A 509 1.45 -34.88 17.79
C THR A 509 1.58 -35.20 16.30
N VAL A 510 2.76 -34.99 15.71
CA VAL A 510 3.02 -35.30 14.28
C VAL A 510 2.97 -36.80 14.00
N GLN A 511 3.36 -37.64 14.97
CA GLN A 511 3.28 -39.10 14.81
C GLN A 511 1.84 -39.58 14.77
N TRP A 512 0.98 -39.05 15.65
CA TRP A 512 -0.46 -39.31 15.62
C TRP A 512 -1.13 -38.76 14.36
N GLY A 513 -0.77 -37.54 13.95
CA GLY A 513 -1.26 -36.89 12.73
C GLY A 513 -1.09 -37.74 11.46
N ARG A 514 0.00 -38.51 11.33
CA ARG A 514 0.24 -39.37 10.16
C ARG A 514 -0.78 -40.49 9.97
N ASP A 515 -1.44 -40.92 11.04
CA ASP A 515 -2.42 -42.02 10.98
C ASP A 515 -3.83 -41.52 10.63
N VAL A 516 -4.10 -40.22 10.83
CA VAL A 516 -5.43 -39.61 10.65
C VAL A 516 -5.56 -38.80 9.36
N LEU A 517 -4.45 -38.41 8.72
CA LEU A 517 -4.47 -37.68 7.45
C LEU A 517 -4.67 -38.63 6.25
N ALA A 518 -5.47 -38.17 5.28
CA ALA A 518 -5.69 -38.81 3.99
C ALA A 518 -4.50 -38.56 3.04
N ASP A 519 -3.87 -37.39 3.14
CA ASP A 519 -2.74 -36.96 2.31
C ASP A 519 -1.54 -36.49 3.15
N ARG A 520 -0.38 -36.33 2.49
CA ARG A 520 0.81 -35.81 3.19
C ARG A 520 0.63 -34.30 3.43
N PRO A 521 0.82 -33.82 4.68
CA PRO A 521 0.70 -32.41 4.98
C PRO A 521 1.79 -31.59 4.29
N ARG A 522 1.47 -30.35 3.95
CA ARG A 522 2.30 -29.43 3.17
C ARG A 522 2.68 -28.25 4.05
N HIS A 523 3.95 -28.09 4.40
CA HIS A 523 4.35 -26.99 5.27
C HIS A 523 4.99 -25.85 4.48
N VAL A 524 4.52 -24.62 4.74
CA VAL A 524 5.13 -23.39 4.24
C VAL A 524 5.68 -22.63 5.45
N PHE A 525 7.01 -22.44 5.46
CA PHE A 525 7.69 -21.62 6.47
C PHE A 525 7.97 -20.26 5.87
N LEU A 526 7.55 -19.19 6.55
CA LEU A 526 7.70 -17.81 6.08
C LEU A 526 8.79 -17.16 6.93
N ALA A 527 9.89 -16.70 6.31
CA ALA A 527 11.09 -16.25 7.02
C ALA A 527 11.08 -14.77 7.31
#